data_AF-A0A6B8TH70-F1
#
_entry.id   AF-A0A6B8TH70-F1
#
_cell.length_a   1.000
_cell.length_b   1.000
_cell.length_c   1.000
_cell.angle_alpha   90.00
_cell.angle_beta   90.00
_cell.angle_gamma   90.00
#
_symmetry.space_group_name_H-M   'P 1'
#
loop_
_entity.id
_entity.type
_entity.pdbx_description
1 polymer ?
#
loop_
_entity_poly.entity_id
_entity_poly.type
_entity_poly.pdbx_seq_one_letter_code
_entity_poly.pdbx_strand_id
1 'polypeptide(L)'
;MKFEKGLDDICANCRYDVKFNRENNRSLPLFEEFKSYNSETWSKIANDKDFIQQFESYLQEVDEIKDLAYMINSNKANINEVKQAFKELFKNKKDELFEIILKNNTLKNNLLGEGLTKSEAKNVFRDLINSTDSVLYNFIKF
;
A
#
# COMPACT_ATOMS: atom_id res chain seq x y z
N MET A 1 9.28 9.44 3.24
CA MET A 1 9.93 8.51 4.16
C MET A 1 11.40 8.28 3.76
N LYS A 2 12.36 8.46 4.68
CA LYS A 2 13.71 7.89 4.55
C LYS A 2 13.73 6.70 5.49
N PHE A 3 13.79 5.47 4.97
CA PHE A 3 13.95 4.29 5.80
C PHE A 3 15.35 4.35 6.41
N GLU A 4 15.46 4.53 7.74
CA GLU A 4 16.73 4.61 8.47
C GLU A 4 17.40 3.23 8.65
N LYS A 5 16.68 2.15 8.36
CA LYS A 5 17.16 0.77 8.36
C LYS A 5 17.09 0.20 6.94
N GLY A 6 17.97 -0.77 6.63
CA GLY A 6 17.91 -1.47 5.35
C GLY A 6 16.57 -2.21 5.21
N LEU A 7 16.05 -2.31 3.99
CA LEU A 7 14.82 -3.06 3.69
C LEU A 7 14.85 -4.51 4.22
N ASP A 8 16.04 -5.12 4.21
CA ASP A 8 16.28 -6.47 4.74
C ASP A 8 16.10 -6.58 6.27
N ASP A 9 16.31 -5.48 7.02
CA ASP A 9 16.09 -5.44 8.47
C ASP A 9 14.60 -5.30 8.83
N ILE A 10 13.78 -4.80 7.89
CA ILE A 10 12.33 -4.61 8.04
C ILE A 10 11.59 -5.87 7.58
N CYS A 11 12.04 -6.53 6.50
CA CYS A 11 11.66 -7.92 6.25
C CYS A 11 12.69 -8.69 5.39
N ALA A 12 13.08 -9.87 5.87
CA ALA A 12 13.81 -10.84 5.07
C ALA A 12 12.90 -11.32 3.92
N ASN A 13 13.20 -10.90 2.68
CA ASN A 13 12.42 -11.06 1.43
C ASN A 13 11.44 -9.91 1.05
N CYS A 14 11.75 -8.67 1.44
CA CYS A 14 10.95 -7.50 1.02
C CYS A 14 10.82 -7.39 -0.51
N ARG A 15 9.59 -7.18 -0.99
CA ARG A 15 9.19 -7.31 -2.41
C ARG A 15 9.31 -5.99 -3.22
N TYR A 16 9.75 -4.88 -2.61
CA TYR A 16 9.80 -3.55 -3.25
C TYR A 16 11.08 -2.81 -2.88
N ASP A 17 11.73 -2.21 -3.87
CA ASP A 17 12.95 -1.41 -3.72
C ASP A 17 12.65 0.01 -4.25
N VAL A 18 12.95 1.04 -3.47
CA VAL A 18 13.00 2.43 -3.94
C VAL A 18 14.45 2.76 -4.23
N LYS A 19 14.78 3.20 -5.44
CA LYS A 19 16.13 3.67 -5.77
C LYS A 19 16.16 5.19 -5.76
N PHE A 20 17.14 5.78 -5.11
CA PHE A 20 17.34 7.23 -5.18
C PHE A 20 18.28 7.57 -6.34
N ASN A 21 17.90 8.52 -7.20
CA ASN A 21 18.78 8.99 -8.27
C ASN A 21 20.05 9.62 -7.67
N ARG A 22 21.24 9.13 -8.06
CA ARG A 22 22.53 9.69 -7.63
C ARG A 22 23.06 10.78 -8.56
N GLU A 23 22.54 10.89 -9.78
CA GLU A 23 23.03 11.86 -10.76
C GLU A 23 21.96 12.92 -11.05
N ASN A 24 22.24 14.13 -10.56
CA ASN A 24 21.62 15.41 -10.90
C ASN A 24 20.32 15.85 -10.21
N ASN A 25 19.70 15.03 -9.34
CA ASN A 25 18.69 15.54 -8.38
C ASN A 25 18.49 14.58 -7.20
N ARG A 26 19.16 14.86 -6.07
CA ARG A 26 19.12 14.06 -4.82
C ARG A 26 17.74 13.96 -4.14
N SER A 27 16.70 14.54 -4.74
CA SER A 27 15.39 14.74 -4.12
C SER A 27 14.24 13.97 -4.80
N LEU A 28 14.50 13.31 -5.93
CA LEU A 28 13.47 12.55 -6.64
C LEU A 28 13.72 11.05 -6.46
N PRO A 29 12.86 10.32 -5.73
CA PRO A 29 12.90 8.86 -5.74
C PRO A 29 12.67 8.37 -7.19
N LEU A 30 13.62 7.57 -7.70
CA LEU A 30 13.41 6.72 -8.86
C LEU A 30 12.71 5.47 -8.35
N PHE A 31 11.40 5.46 -8.48
CA PHE A 31 10.63 4.26 -8.26
C PHE A 31 10.88 3.34 -9.46
N GLU A 32 11.82 2.41 -9.32
CA GLU A 32 12.03 1.32 -10.28
C GLU A 32 11.14 0.13 -9.83
N GLU A 33 10.50 -0.56 -10.77
CA GLU A 33 9.75 -1.80 -10.47
C GLU A 33 10.75 -2.96 -10.37
N PHE A 34 11.06 -3.44 -9.16
CA PHE A 34 12.07 -4.50 -8.97
C PHE A 34 11.52 -5.93 -9.11
N LYS A 35 10.19 -6.13 -9.00
CA LYS A 35 9.52 -7.40 -9.30
C LYS A 35 8.43 -7.19 -10.34
N SER A 36 8.55 -7.94 -11.44
CA SER A 36 7.66 -7.85 -12.60
C SER A 36 6.29 -8.48 -12.30
N TYR A 37 5.38 -7.72 -11.72
CA TYR A 37 4.02 -8.19 -11.49
C TYR A 37 3.16 -7.96 -12.73
N ASN A 38 2.77 -9.04 -13.39
CA ASN A 38 1.81 -9.02 -14.49
C ASN A 38 0.37 -9.10 -13.95
N SER A 39 -0.63 -8.91 -14.82
CA SER A 39 -2.04 -9.01 -14.46
C SER A 39 -2.42 -10.33 -13.77
N GLU A 40 -1.76 -11.45 -14.13
CA GLU A 40 -1.98 -12.75 -13.47
C GLU A 40 -1.53 -12.76 -12.00
N THR A 41 -0.43 -12.07 -11.69
CA THR A 41 0.03 -11.98 -10.30
C THR A 41 -0.89 -11.08 -9.48
N TRP A 42 -1.28 -9.93 -10.05
CA TRP A 42 -2.19 -9.00 -9.39
C TRP A 42 -3.53 -9.64 -9.06
N SER A 43 -4.10 -10.45 -9.94
CA SER A 43 -5.40 -11.09 -9.69
C SER A 43 -5.39 -12.09 -8.53
N LYS A 44 -4.21 -12.51 -8.04
CA LYS A 44 -4.08 -13.51 -6.96
C LYS A 44 -3.79 -12.90 -5.59
N ILE A 45 -3.42 -11.62 -5.50
CA ILE A 45 -2.95 -11.01 -4.24
C ILE A 45 -3.96 -11.07 -3.11
N ALA A 46 -5.27 -11.02 -3.44
CA ALA A 46 -6.34 -11.04 -2.44
C ALA A 46 -6.41 -12.37 -1.67
N ASN A 47 -5.74 -13.42 -2.17
CA ASN A 47 -5.67 -14.75 -1.56
C ASN A 47 -4.23 -15.22 -1.30
N ASP A 48 -3.20 -14.45 -1.68
CA ASP A 48 -1.79 -14.77 -1.43
C ASP A 48 -1.44 -14.42 0.02
N LYS A 49 -1.29 -15.46 0.86
CA LYS A 49 -1.02 -15.30 2.30
C LYS A 49 0.27 -14.52 2.57
N ASP A 50 1.32 -14.77 1.80
CA ASP A 50 2.62 -14.13 1.99
C ASP A 50 2.55 -12.65 1.59
N PHE A 51 1.82 -12.35 0.51
CA PHE A 51 1.55 -10.98 0.12
C PHE A 51 0.75 -10.23 1.19
N ILE A 52 -0.33 -10.84 1.69
CA ILE A 52 -1.20 -10.24 2.71
C ILE A 52 -0.40 -9.93 3.96
N GLN A 53 0.37 -10.88 4.48
CA GLN A 53 1.20 -10.70 5.67
C GLN A 53 2.21 -9.56 5.49
N GLN A 54 2.84 -9.47 4.32
CA GLN A 54 3.76 -8.38 4.02
C GLN A 54 3.04 -7.03 3.95
N PHE A 55 1.90 -6.96 3.27
CA PHE A 55 1.12 -5.74 3.14
C PHE A 55 0.63 -5.24 4.52
N GLU A 56 0.16 -6.14 5.37
CA GLU A 56 -0.20 -5.87 6.76
C GLU A 56 0.98 -5.29 7.55
N SER A 57 2.18 -5.86 7.38
CA SER A 57 3.40 -5.36 8.04
C SER A 57 3.73 -3.95 7.59
N TYR A 58 3.62 -3.64 6.30
CA TYR A 58 3.89 -2.29 5.81
C TYR A 58 2.87 -1.26 6.31
N LEU A 59 1.59 -1.61 6.44
CA LEU A 59 0.58 -0.70 7.01
C LEU A 59 0.87 -0.33 8.47
N GLN A 60 1.61 -1.17 9.21
CA GLN A 60 2.02 -0.87 10.58
C GLN A 60 3.17 0.16 10.63
N GLU A 61 3.97 0.26 9.57
CA GLU A 61 5.19 1.06 9.54
C GLU A 61 5.01 2.42 8.85
N VAL A 62 4.07 2.55 7.90
CA VAL A 62 3.89 3.81 7.14
C VAL A 62 3.08 4.87 7.88
N ASP A 63 3.45 6.15 7.73
CA ASP A 63 2.70 7.27 8.28
C ASP A 63 1.55 7.71 7.36
N GLU A 64 1.74 7.61 6.04
CA GLU A 64 0.71 7.88 5.04
C GLU A 64 0.56 6.71 4.07
N ILE A 65 -0.67 6.42 3.62
CA ILE A 65 -0.92 5.31 2.69
C ILE A 65 -0.06 5.43 1.42
N LYS A 66 0.14 6.65 0.91
CA LYS A 66 0.93 6.92 -0.30
C LYS A 66 2.40 6.52 -0.18
N ASP A 67 2.93 6.38 1.05
CA ASP A 67 4.33 6.03 1.29
C ASP A 67 4.65 4.57 0.93
N LEU A 68 3.63 3.70 0.81
CA LEU A 68 3.78 2.34 0.30
C LEU A 68 4.25 2.29 -1.16
N ALA A 69 3.90 3.30 -1.97
CA ALA A 69 4.42 3.57 -3.33
C ALA A 69 4.67 2.34 -4.24
N TYR A 70 3.65 1.50 -4.43
CA TYR A 70 3.67 0.37 -5.36
C TYR A 70 3.79 0.85 -6.81
N MET A 71 4.99 0.77 -7.39
CA MET A 71 5.25 1.18 -8.78
C MET A 71 4.94 0.05 -9.76
N ILE A 72 4.02 0.31 -10.69
CA ILE A 72 3.47 -0.66 -11.64
C ILE A 72 3.91 -0.32 -13.04
N ASN A 73 4.46 -1.31 -13.75
CA ASN A 73 4.77 -1.13 -15.16
C ASN A 73 3.52 -1.27 -16.02
N SER A 74 3.14 -0.18 -16.69
CA SER A 74 1.96 -0.11 -17.55
C SER A 74 1.97 -1.09 -18.72
N ASN A 75 3.13 -1.61 -19.12
CA ASN A 75 3.25 -2.64 -20.15
C ASN A 75 2.92 -4.05 -19.64
N LYS A 76 2.84 -4.26 -18.32
CA LYS A 76 2.64 -5.58 -17.70
C LYS A 76 1.29 -5.73 -17.00
N ALA A 77 0.72 -4.63 -16.52
CA ALA A 77 -0.56 -4.63 -15.83
C ALA A 77 -1.29 -3.29 -16.03
N ASN A 78 -2.62 -3.34 -16.08
CA ASN A 78 -3.45 -2.15 -16.15
C ASN A 78 -3.72 -1.58 -14.75
N ILE A 79 -3.71 -0.25 -14.59
CA ILE A 79 -3.94 0.40 -13.28
C ILE A 79 -5.28 0.01 -12.66
N ASN A 80 -6.31 -0.17 -13.49
CA ASN A 80 -7.62 -0.55 -13.04
C ASN A 80 -7.61 -1.98 -12.52
N GLU A 81 -6.89 -2.91 -13.17
CA GLU A 81 -6.75 -4.29 -12.69
C GLU A 81 -6.07 -4.33 -11.31
N VAL A 82 -4.97 -3.58 -11.16
CA VAL A 82 -4.25 -3.49 -9.87
C VAL A 82 -5.16 -2.89 -8.80
N LYS A 83 -5.84 -1.77 -9.08
CA LYS A 83 -6.79 -1.16 -8.15
C LYS A 83 -7.94 -2.11 -7.78
N GLN A 84 -8.48 -2.88 -8.73
CA GLN A 84 -9.52 -3.87 -8.43
C GLN A 84 -9.00 -5.02 -7.56
N ALA A 85 -7.79 -5.50 -7.82
CA ALA A 85 -7.18 -6.54 -7.00
C ALA A 85 -6.98 -6.09 -5.54
N PHE A 86 -6.50 -4.85 -5.33
CA PHE A 86 -6.42 -4.28 -3.99
C PHE A 86 -7.80 -4.03 -3.37
N LYS A 87 -8.80 -3.62 -4.16
CA LYS A 87 -10.18 -3.48 -3.67
C LYS A 87 -10.72 -4.80 -3.14
N GLU A 88 -10.48 -5.89 -3.85
CA GLU A 88 -10.87 -7.23 -3.43
C GLU A 88 -10.14 -7.64 -2.14
N LEU A 89 -8.82 -7.42 -2.07
CA LEU A 89 -8.05 -7.62 -0.84
C LEU A 89 -8.66 -6.85 0.34
N PHE A 90 -8.92 -5.55 0.18
CA PHE A 90 -9.51 -4.72 1.23
C PHE A 90 -10.91 -5.18 1.63
N LYS A 91 -11.73 -5.68 0.69
CA LYS A 91 -13.05 -6.23 1.01
C LYS A 91 -12.96 -7.54 1.78
N ASN A 92 -12.08 -8.44 1.36
CA ASN A 92 -11.91 -9.77 1.95
C ASN A 92 -11.28 -9.68 3.35
N LYS A 93 -10.34 -8.75 3.53
CA LYS A 93 -9.58 -8.55 4.78
C LYS A 93 -9.97 -7.27 5.53
N LYS A 94 -11.19 -6.77 5.28
CA LYS A 94 -11.65 -5.46 5.78
C LYS A 94 -11.45 -5.28 7.27
N ASP A 95 -11.91 -6.23 8.08
CA ASP A 95 -11.85 -6.09 9.53
C ASP A 95 -10.40 -6.20 10.05
N GLU A 96 -9.60 -7.13 9.50
CA GLU A 96 -8.19 -7.31 9.85
C GLU A 96 -7.35 -6.06 9.53
N LEU A 97 -7.45 -5.56 8.29
CA LEU A 97 -6.74 -4.36 7.83
C LEU A 97 -7.20 -3.10 8.57
N PHE A 98 -8.49 -3.01 8.90
CA PHE A 98 -9.01 -1.90 9.69
C PHE A 98 -8.41 -1.87 11.10
N GLU A 99 -8.31 -3.01 11.79
CA GLU A 99 -7.67 -3.06 13.12
C GLU A 99 -6.17 -2.72 13.06
N ILE A 100 -5.47 -3.10 11.98
CA ILE A 100 -4.07 -2.72 11.76
C ILE A 100 -3.94 -1.21 11.60
N ILE A 101 -4.75 -0.60 10.73
CA ILE A 101 -4.76 0.85 10.52
C ILE A 101 -5.09 1.57 11.83
N LEU A 102 -6.05 1.07 12.63
CA LEU A 102 -6.38 1.68 13.92
C LEU A 102 -5.24 1.67 14.93
N LYS A 103 -4.38 0.64 14.92
CA LYS A 103 -3.21 0.55 15.81
C LYS A 103 -2.12 1.54 15.40
N ASN A 104 -2.02 1.86 14.12
CA ASN A 104 -1.15 2.91 13.60
C ASN A 104 -1.87 4.26 13.63
N ASN A 105 -1.75 4.98 14.76
CA ASN A 105 -2.44 6.26 14.96
C ASN A 105 -2.12 7.31 13.89
N THR A 106 -0.88 7.34 13.39
CA THR A 106 -0.48 8.30 12.34
C THR A 106 -1.20 8.00 11.03
N LEU A 107 -1.12 6.75 10.55
CA LEU A 107 -1.83 6.32 9.35
C LEU A 107 -3.34 6.50 9.49
N LYS A 108 -3.91 6.10 10.63
CA LYS A 108 -5.33 6.28 10.93
C LYS A 108 -5.74 7.74 10.74
N ASN A 109 -5.03 8.68 11.38
CA ASN A 109 -5.40 10.09 11.34
C ASN A 109 -5.27 10.66 9.93
N ASN A 110 -4.22 10.27 9.20
CA ASN A 110 -3.98 10.73 7.82
C ASN A 110 -4.97 10.14 6.81
N LEU A 111 -5.44 8.91 7.02
CA LEU A 111 -6.29 8.17 6.07
C LEU A 111 -7.78 8.29 6.39
N LEU A 112 -8.16 8.14 7.66
CA LEU A 112 -9.55 8.05 8.11
C LEU A 112 -10.04 9.35 8.75
N GLY A 113 -9.13 10.13 9.35
CA GLY A 113 -9.43 11.38 10.04
C GLY A 113 -9.18 11.30 11.55
N GLU A 114 -8.80 12.44 12.12
CA GLU A 114 -8.57 12.60 13.56
C GLU A 114 -9.89 12.77 14.33
N GLY A 115 -9.90 12.36 15.61
CA GLY A 115 -11.06 12.55 16.50
C GLY A 115 -12.27 11.64 16.23
N LEU A 116 -12.22 10.79 15.21
CA LEU A 116 -13.31 9.85 14.90
C LEU A 116 -13.41 8.71 15.92
N THR A 117 -14.64 8.34 16.25
CA THR A 117 -14.94 7.08 16.94
C THR A 117 -14.59 5.88 16.04
N LYS A 118 -14.42 4.71 16.64
CA LYS A 118 -14.16 3.46 15.89
C LYS A 118 -15.23 3.17 14.84
N SER A 119 -16.51 3.46 15.13
CA SER A 119 -17.62 3.23 14.20
C SER A 119 -17.58 4.19 13.00
N GLU A 120 -17.34 5.49 13.25
CA GLU A 120 -17.20 6.50 12.19
C GLU A 120 -16.01 6.21 11.30
N ALA A 121 -14.84 5.91 11.89
CA ALA A 121 -13.65 5.52 11.16
C ALA A 121 -13.88 4.26 10.29
N LYS A 122 -14.67 3.30 10.77
CA LYS A 122 -15.03 2.09 10.01
C LYS A 122 -15.94 2.41 8.81
N ASN A 123 -16.85 3.36 8.95
CA ASN A 123 -17.69 3.82 7.84
C ASN A 123 -16.85 4.55 6.78
N VAL A 124 -15.97 5.47 7.20
CA VAL A 124 -15.03 6.15 6.29
C VAL A 124 -14.18 5.12 5.54
N PHE A 125 -13.60 4.15 6.26
CA PHE A 125 -12.80 3.09 5.64
C PHE A 125 -13.59 2.29 4.60
N ARG A 126 -14.85 1.91 4.91
CA ARG A 126 -15.73 1.22 3.96
C ARG A 126 -15.98 2.05 2.70
N ASP A 127 -16.22 3.35 2.85
CA ASP A 127 -16.53 4.23 1.73
C ASP A 127 -15.28 4.45 0.86
N LEU A 128 -14.10 4.57 1.47
CA LEU A 128 -12.81 4.58 0.76
C LEU A 128 -12.56 3.30 -0.04
N ILE A 129 -12.87 2.11 0.51
CA ILE A 129 -12.73 0.84 -0.22
C ILE A 129 -13.61 0.80 -1.47
N ASN A 130 -14.83 1.34 -1.38
CA ASN A 130 -15.82 1.22 -2.45
C ASN A 130 -15.46 2.02 -3.71
N SER A 131 -14.68 3.09 -3.59
CA SER A 131 -14.22 3.91 -4.72
C SER A 131 -12.73 3.70 -4.99
N THR A 132 -12.38 3.17 -6.17
CA THR A 132 -10.98 2.96 -6.57
C THR A 132 -10.22 4.26 -6.88
N ASP A 133 -10.92 5.39 -6.87
CA ASP A 133 -10.33 6.73 -6.99
C ASP A 133 -10.16 7.42 -5.64
N SER A 134 -10.47 6.72 -4.55
CA SER A 134 -10.27 7.25 -3.20
C SER A 134 -8.79 7.32 -2.84
N VAL A 135 -8.49 8.13 -1.81
CA VAL A 135 -7.13 8.29 -1.28
C VAL A 135 -6.50 6.97 -0.81
N LEU A 136 -7.31 5.96 -0.49
CA LEU A 136 -6.85 4.63 -0.09
C LEU A 136 -5.96 3.99 -1.16
N TYR A 137 -6.19 4.29 -2.45
CA TYR A 137 -5.44 3.69 -3.56
C TYR A 137 -4.26 4.55 -4.04
N ASN A 138 -3.97 5.67 -3.37
CA ASN A 138 -2.90 6.59 -3.77
C ASN A 138 -1.49 6.01 -3.66
N PHE A 139 -1.35 4.83 -3.04
CA PHE A 139 -0.09 4.10 -3.03
C PHE A 139 0.26 3.43 -4.36
N ILE A 140 -0.70 3.22 -5.25
CA ILE A 140 -0.46 2.62 -6.57
C ILE A 140 0.06 3.71 -7.51
N LYS A 141 1.25 3.51 -8.08
CA LYS A 141 1.96 4.41 -8.98
C LYS A 141 2.21 3.72 -10.33
N PHE A 142 2.21 4.50 -11.40
CA PHE A 142 2.48 4.09 -12.78
C PHE A 142 3.65 4.92 -13.32
#